data_AF-A0A6C0LHR2-F1
#
_entry.id   AF-A0A6C0LHR2-F1
#
_cell.length_a   1.000
_cell.length_b   1.000
_cell.length_c   1.000
_cell.angle_alpha   90.00
_cell.angle_beta   90.00
_cell.angle_gamma   90.00
#
_symmetry.space_group_name_H-M   'P 1'
#
loop_
_entity.id
_entity.type
_entity.pdbx_description
1 polymer ?
#
loop_
_entity_poly.entity_id
_entity_poly.type
_entity_poly.pdbx_seq_one_letter_code
_entity_poly.pdbx_strand_id
1 'polypeptide(L)'
;MILYHGTSNENAESIKRNGFSSEYSGQNWGSTYGKAIYFTNCYKTATCYAGQSGEVLTVDIENVNYLKLDKDYSPNDKKHIREIKSVIMYVIFNSTKNCLLNYNENEYIFFKKFKYTIIS
;
A
#
# COMPACT_ATOMS: atom_id res chain seq x y z
N MET A 1 9.61 -9.95 2.40
CA MET A 1 8.86 -9.49 3.58
C MET A 1 7.41 -9.86 3.37
N ILE A 2 6.83 -10.61 4.30
CA ILE A 2 5.42 -11.01 4.22
C ILE A 2 4.53 -9.85 4.62
N LEU A 3 3.63 -9.46 3.72
CA LEU A 3 2.58 -8.49 3.94
C LEU A 3 1.26 -8.99 3.35
N TYR A 4 0.17 -8.33 3.74
CA TYR A 4 -1.19 -8.71 3.40
C TYR A 4 -1.91 -7.60 2.63
N HIS A 5 -2.67 -7.98 1.62
CA HIS A 5 -3.51 -7.08 0.83
C HIS A 5 -4.95 -7.61 0.80
N GLY A 6 -5.85 -6.93 1.50
CA GLY A 6 -7.28 -7.24 1.46
C GLY A 6 -7.97 -6.49 0.33
N THR A 7 -8.76 -7.19 -0.48
CA THR A 7 -9.46 -6.60 -1.64
C THR A 7 -10.70 -7.42 -2.01
N SER A 8 -11.51 -6.95 -2.98
CA SER A 8 -12.65 -7.73 -3.48
C SER A 8 -12.18 -8.98 -4.24
N ASN A 9 -13.03 -10.00 -4.36
CA ASN A 9 -12.70 -11.20 -5.12
C ASN A 9 -12.35 -10.89 -6.59
N GLU A 10 -13.06 -9.95 -7.24
CA GLU A 10 -12.73 -9.61 -8.64
C GLU A 10 -11.33 -9.01 -8.77
N ASN A 11 -10.94 -8.14 -7.82
CA ASN A 11 -9.62 -7.54 -7.79
C ASN A 11 -8.54 -8.56 -7.44
N ALA A 12 -8.79 -9.46 -6.50
CA ALA A 12 -7.87 -10.52 -6.12
C ALA A 12 -7.57 -11.43 -7.33
N GLU A 13 -8.61 -11.87 -8.04
CA GLU A 13 -8.49 -12.63 -9.28
C GLU A 13 -7.73 -11.88 -10.38
N SER A 14 -7.98 -10.58 -10.53
CA SER A 14 -7.22 -9.75 -11.47
C SER A 14 -5.74 -9.64 -11.08
N ILE A 15 -5.44 -9.44 -9.79
CA ILE A 15 -4.07 -9.35 -9.28
C ILE A 15 -3.33 -10.68 -9.46
N LYS A 16 -3.99 -11.82 -9.22
CA LYS A 16 -3.40 -13.15 -9.44
C LYS A 16 -3.05 -13.37 -10.91
N ARG A 17 -3.89 -12.92 -11.85
CA ARG A 17 -3.65 -13.08 -13.29
C ARG A 17 -2.68 -12.07 -13.89
N ASN A 18 -2.81 -10.80 -13.51
CA ASN A 18 -2.17 -9.66 -14.18
C ASN A 18 -1.09 -8.98 -13.32
N GLY A 19 -1.06 -9.30 -12.04
CA GLY A 19 -0.22 -8.66 -11.04
C GLY A 19 -0.79 -7.38 -10.43
N PHE A 20 -0.06 -6.82 -9.48
CA PHE A 20 -0.40 -5.54 -8.88
C PHE A 20 -0.23 -4.40 -9.88
N SER A 21 -1.29 -3.61 -10.07
CA SER A 21 -1.32 -2.39 -10.88
C SER A 21 -1.84 -1.22 -10.04
N SER A 22 -1.25 -0.04 -10.20
CA SER A 22 -1.69 1.20 -9.53
C SER A 22 -3.10 1.65 -9.95
N GLU A 23 -3.68 1.00 -10.96
CA GLU A 23 -5.10 1.10 -11.32
C GLU A 23 -6.02 0.53 -10.23
N TYR A 24 -5.52 -0.39 -9.40
CA TYR A 24 -6.25 -0.99 -8.27
C TYR A 24 -6.05 -0.21 -6.95
N SER A 25 -5.78 1.09 -7.03
CA SER A 25 -5.58 1.92 -5.84
C SER A 25 -6.81 1.91 -4.92
N GLY A 26 -6.57 1.85 -3.60
CA GLY A 26 -7.64 1.88 -2.60
C GLY A 26 -8.54 3.12 -2.74
N GLN A 27 -9.83 2.93 -2.50
CA GLN A 27 -10.81 4.04 -2.47
C GLN A 27 -10.87 4.67 -1.06
N ASN A 28 -11.45 5.86 -0.93
CA ASN A 28 -11.66 6.56 0.34
C ASN A 28 -10.35 6.83 1.13
N TRP A 29 -10.21 6.32 2.36
CA TRP A 29 -9.00 6.43 3.18
C TRP A 29 -7.76 5.81 2.52
N GLY A 30 -7.95 4.89 1.56
CA GLY A 30 -6.89 4.36 0.69
C GLY A 30 -6.34 5.37 -0.33
N SER A 31 -6.83 6.62 -0.31
CA SER A 31 -6.29 7.73 -1.11
C SER A 31 -5.42 8.70 -0.30
N THR A 32 -5.26 8.47 1.02
CA THR A 32 -4.48 9.35 1.92
C THR A 32 -3.08 9.63 1.39
N TYR A 33 -2.45 8.61 0.81
CA TYR A 33 -1.12 8.71 0.21
C TYR A 33 -1.17 8.74 -1.32
N GLY A 34 -2.36 8.84 -1.93
CA GLY A 34 -2.57 8.87 -3.37
C GLY A 34 -2.71 7.48 -4.01
N LYS A 35 -2.55 7.42 -5.34
CA LYS A 35 -2.63 6.18 -6.13
C LYS A 35 -1.41 5.31 -5.86
N ALA A 36 -1.61 4.25 -5.07
CA ALA A 36 -0.57 3.32 -4.66
C ALA A 36 -1.17 1.96 -4.30
N ILE A 37 -0.30 0.97 -4.10
CA ILE A 37 -0.69 -0.33 -3.55
C ILE A 37 -0.41 -0.34 -2.05
N TYR A 38 -1.45 -0.67 -1.29
CA TYR A 38 -1.43 -0.67 0.15
C TYR A 38 -1.32 -2.10 0.66
N PHE A 39 -0.39 -2.30 1.57
CA PHE A 39 -0.23 -3.55 2.29
C PHE A 39 -0.22 -3.27 3.78
N THR A 40 -0.56 -4.28 4.57
CA THR A 40 -0.42 -4.25 6.02
C THR A 40 0.36 -5.47 6.48
N ASN A 41 1.08 -5.36 7.60
CA ASN A 41 1.69 -6.50 8.28
C ASN A 41 0.71 -7.25 9.20
N CYS A 42 -0.56 -6.81 9.28
CA CYS A 42 -1.58 -7.40 10.12
C CYS A 42 -2.69 -8.04 9.27
N TYR A 43 -2.77 -9.37 9.28
CA TYR A 43 -3.80 -10.11 8.54
C TYR A 43 -5.23 -9.65 8.90
N LYS A 44 -5.51 -9.42 10.19
CA LYS A 44 -6.82 -8.93 10.65
C LYS A 44 -7.16 -7.56 10.03
N THR A 45 -6.19 -6.65 9.94
CA THR A 45 -6.38 -5.37 9.27
C THR A 45 -6.68 -5.56 7.79
N ALA A 46 -5.99 -6.49 7.11
CA ALA A 46 -6.29 -6.83 5.73
C ALA A 46 -7.71 -7.40 5.56
N THR A 47 -8.20 -8.24 6.48
CA THR A 47 -9.58 -8.76 6.40
C THR A 47 -10.63 -7.64 6.45
N CYS A 48 -10.39 -6.56 7.19
CA CYS A 48 -11.28 -5.40 7.20
C CYS A 48 -11.37 -4.75 5.81
N TYR A 49 -10.26 -4.71 5.07
CA TYR A 49 -10.22 -4.17 3.71
C TYR A 49 -10.84 -5.12 2.66
N ALA A 50 -10.75 -6.43 2.87
CA ALA A 50 -11.41 -7.42 2.02
C ALA A 50 -12.95 -7.39 2.16
N GLY A 51 -13.46 -6.99 3.34
CA GLY A 51 -14.90 -7.01 3.62
C GLY A 51 -15.45 -8.43 3.75
N GLN A 52 -16.78 -8.59 3.65
CA GLN A 52 -17.44 -9.88 3.91
C GLN A 52 -17.19 -10.94 2.83
N SER A 53 -17.00 -10.51 1.58
CA SER A 53 -16.93 -11.39 0.41
C SER A 53 -15.65 -11.20 -0.40
N GLY A 54 -14.65 -10.51 0.14
CA GLY A 54 -13.35 -10.35 -0.50
C GLY A 54 -12.33 -11.39 -0.05
N GLU A 55 -11.10 -11.20 -0.50
CA GLU A 55 -9.96 -12.08 -0.23
C GLU A 55 -8.80 -11.28 0.35
N VAL A 56 -8.04 -11.93 1.23
CA VAL A 56 -6.75 -11.42 1.70
C VAL A 56 -5.63 -12.18 0.98
N LEU A 57 -4.89 -11.46 0.15
CA LEU A 57 -3.69 -11.98 -0.50
C LEU A 57 -2.52 -11.94 0.48
N THR A 58 -1.83 -13.06 0.64
CA THR A 58 -0.54 -13.12 1.34
C THR A 58 0.58 -12.94 0.34
N VAL A 59 1.41 -11.92 0.53
CA VAL A 59 2.41 -11.50 -0.45
C VAL A 59 3.78 -11.42 0.17
N ASP A 60 4.75 -12.15 -0.38
CA ASP A 60 6.16 -11.96 -0.07
C ASP A 60 6.75 -10.93 -1.01
N ILE A 61 7.12 -9.77 -0.49
CA ILE A 61 7.72 -8.67 -1.26
C ILE A 61 9.23 -8.67 -1.06
N GLU A 62 9.98 -8.71 -2.16
CA GLU A 62 11.44 -8.65 -2.13
C GLU A 62 11.95 -7.21 -1.96
N ASN A 63 13.12 -7.07 -1.31
CA ASN A 63 13.86 -5.81 -1.22
C ASN A 63 13.05 -4.63 -0.66
N VAL A 64 12.17 -4.87 0.32
CA VAL A 64 11.39 -3.80 0.95
C VAL A 64 12.32 -2.81 1.66
N ASN A 65 12.33 -1.58 1.17
CA ASN A 65 13.14 -0.49 1.71
C ASN A 65 12.23 0.74 1.84
N TYR A 66 11.74 1.01 3.05
CA TYR A 66 10.74 2.05 3.28
C TYR A 66 11.35 3.34 3.83
N LEU A 67 10.69 4.46 3.56
CA LEU A 67 10.79 5.68 4.36
C LEU A 67 9.66 5.66 5.40
N LYS A 68 10.00 5.62 6.69
CA LYS A 68 9.01 5.74 7.76
C LYS A 68 8.59 7.20 7.89
N LEU A 69 7.29 7.43 7.96
CA LEU A 69 6.72 8.75 8.22
C LEU A 69 6.86 9.10 9.71
N ASP A 70 7.17 10.36 9.98
CA ASP A 70 7.40 10.91 11.33
C ASP A 70 6.11 11.33 12.05
N LYS A 71 4.99 11.35 11.33
CA LYS A 71 3.67 11.68 11.84
C LYS A 71 2.57 11.06 11.01
N ASP A 72 1.36 11.08 11.56
CA ASP A 72 0.16 10.66 10.85
C ASP A 72 -0.30 11.74 9.85
N TYR A 73 -0.77 11.31 8.68
CA TYR A 73 -1.25 12.17 7.62
C TYR A 73 -2.74 11.96 7.43
N SER A 74 -3.49 13.06 7.41
CA SER A 74 -4.94 13.02 7.24
C SER A 74 -5.30 13.39 5.80
N PRO A 75 -6.14 12.60 5.11
CA PRO A 75 -6.64 12.95 3.78
C PRO A 75 -7.53 14.19 3.79
N ASN A 76 -8.04 14.59 4.97
CA ASN A 76 -8.92 15.75 5.12
C ASN A 76 -8.16 17.05 5.42
N ASP A 77 -6.83 16.98 5.63
CA ASP A 77 -5.99 18.14 5.90
C ASP A 77 -5.20 18.55 4.64
N LYS A 78 -5.48 19.75 4.11
CA LYS A 78 -4.83 20.28 2.90
C LYS A 78 -3.31 20.47 3.06
N LYS A 79 -2.83 20.78 4.27
CA LYS A 79 -1.40 20.89 4.55
C LYS A 79 -0.75 19.51 4.50
N HIS A 80 -1.37 18.52 5.15
CA HIS A 80 -0.92 17.12 5.11
C HIS A 80 -0.86 16.58 3.68
N ILE A 81 -1.88 16.85 2.86
CA ILE A 81 -1.89 16.44 1.44
C ILE A 81 -0.72 17.04 0.66
N ARG A 82 -0.36 18.32 0.90
CA ARG A 82 0.77 18.95 0.20
C ARG A 82 2.11 18.37 0.65
N GLU A 83 2.28 18.20 1.96
CA GLU A 83 3.50 17.64 2.54
C GLU A 83 3.73 16.20 2.06
N ILE A 84 2.71 15.34 2.10
CA ILE A 84 2.86 13.95 1.68
C ILE A 84 3.18 13.83 0.20
N LYS A 85 2.63 14.70 -0.65
CA LYS A 85 3.00 14.77 -2.07
C LYS A 85 4.48 15.07 -2.25
N SER A 86 5.04 16.02 -1.51
CA SER A 86 6.47 16.34 -1.55
C SER A 86 7.33 15.16 -1.10
N VAL A 87 6.92 14.46 -0.03
CA VAL A 87 7.60 13.26 0.46
C VAL A 87 7.59 12.14 -0.58
N ILE A 88 6.43 11.86 -1.18
CA ILE A 88 6.28 10.86 -2.25
C ILE A 88 7.17 11.22 -3.45
N MET A 89 7.17 12.49 -3.86
CA MET A 89 8.01 12.97 -4.97
C MET A 89 9.49 12.74 -4.66
N TYR A 90 9.93 13.05 -3.44
CA TYR A 90 11.30 12.81 -3.00
C TYR A 90 11.65 11.32 -3.04
N VAL A 91 10.79 10.46 -2.48
CA VAL A 91 10.99 9.00 -2.49
C VAL A 91 11.07 8.45 -3.92
N ILE A 92 10.20 8.91 -4.82
CA ILE A 92 10.17 8.47 -6.20
C ILE A 92 11.43 8.89 -6.97
N PHE A 93 11.92 10.12 -6.81
CA PHE A 93 12.98 10.63 -7.68
C PHE A 93 14.38 10.57 -7.10
N ASN A 94 14.52 10.54 -5.77
CA ASN A 94 15.80 10.81 -5.10
C ASN A 94 16.20 9.75 -4.08
N SER A 95 15.51 8.61 -4.05
CA SER A 95 15.70 7.62 -2.99
C SER A 95 15.83 6.21 -3.51
N THR A 96 16.60 5.40 -2.78
CA THR A 96 16.61 3.93 -2.92
C THR A 96 15.42 3.28 -2.22
N LYS A 97 14.58 4.08 -1.53
CA LYS A 97 13.33 3.62 -0.92
C LYS A 97 12.29 3.33 -1.99
N ASN A 98 11.52 2.26 -1.80
CA ASN A 98 10.49 1.81 -2.75
C ASN A 98 9.06 1.89 -2.19
N CYS A 99 8.91 2.20 -0.90
CA CYS A 99 7.62 2.40 -0.26
C CYS A 99 7.69 3.40 0.89
N LEU A 100 6.52 3.85 1.34
CA LEU A 100 6.37 4.52 2.63
C LEU A 100 5.90 3.49 3.68
N LEU A 101 6.34 3.67 4.92
CA LEU A 101 5.76 3.03 6.10
C LEU A 101 5.04 4.12 6.89
N ASN A 102 3.76 3.91 7.18
CA ASN A 102 2.99 4.88 7.95
C ASN A 102 3.53 5.06 9.38
N TYR A 103 3.07 6.10 10.07
CA TYR A 103 3.53 6.44 11.42
C TYR A 103 3.34 5.29 12.43
N ASN A 104 2.23 4.57 12.29
CA ASN A 104 1.84 3.46 13.17
C ASN A 104 2.53 2.12 12.82
N GLU A 105 3.41 2.11 11.82
CA GLU A 105 4.19 0.95 11.38
C GLU A 105 3.35 -0.28 10.98
N ASN A 106 2.13 -0.06 10.51
CA ASN A 106 1.21 -1.13 10.15
C ASN A 106 0.74 -1.08 8.69
N GLU A 107 1.12 -0.04 7.93
CA GLU A 107 0.79 0.09 6.51
C GLU A 107 2.02 0.45 5.67
N TYR A 108 2.19 -0.30 4.58
CA TYR A 108 3.25 -0.13 3.59
C TYR A 108 2.63 0.30 2.26
N ILE A 109 3.10 1.42 1.72
CA ILE A 109 2.51 2.06 0.54
C ILE A 109 3.52 2.07 -0.61
N PHE A 110 3.25 1.29 -1.67
CA PHE A 110 4.13 1.15 -2.83
C PHE A 110 3.64 1.98 -4.02
N PHE A 111 4.52 2.85 -4.52
CA PHE A 111 4.23 3.82 -5.59
C PHE A 111 4.79 3.42 -6.96
N LYS A 112 5.59 2.37 -7.00
CA LYS A 112 6.27 1.86 -8.19
C LYS A 112 6.14 0.35 -8.24
N LYS A 113 6.52 -0.25 -9.38
CA LYS A 113 6.62 -1.71 -9.51
C LYS A 113 7.61 -2.25 -8.48
N PHE A 114 7.23 -3.36 -7.84
CA PHE A 114 8.04 -4.11 -6.89
C PHE A 114 8.05 -5.58 -7.28
N LYS A 115 9.05 -6.32 -6.80
CA LYS A 115 9.14 -7.78 -6.98
C LYS A 115 8.42 -8.46 -5.82
N TYR A 116 7.60 -9.45 -6.14
CA TYR A 116 6.82 -10.15 -5.14
C TYR A 116 6.40 -11.55 -5.63
N THR A 117 5.98 -12.37 -4.68
CA THR A 117 5.29 -13.64 -4.90
C THR A 117 4.00 -13.67 -4.07
N ILE A 118 2.88 -14.06 -4.67
CA ILE A 118 1.63 -14.32 -3.93
C ILE A 118 1.69 -15.77 -3.43
N ILE A 119 1.51 -15.95 -2.12
CA ILE A 119 1.64 -17.26 -1.45
C ILE A 119 0.25 -17.92 -1.29
N SER A 120 -0.81 -17.12 -1.22
CA SER A 120 -2.22 -17.55 -1.14
C SER A 120 -3.12 -16.47 -1.73
#